data_AF-A0A0B5GR41-F1
#
_entry.id   AF-A0A0B5GR41-F1
#
_cell.length_a   1.000
_cell.length_b   1.000
_cell.length_c   1.000
_cell.angle_alpha   90.00
_cell.angle_beta   90.00
_cell.angle_gamma   90.00
#
_symmetry.space_group_name_H-M   'P 1'
#
loop_
_entity.id
_entity.type
_entity.pdbx_description
1 polymer ?
#
loop_
_entity_poly.entity_id
_entity_poly.type
_entity_poly.pdbx_seq_one_letter_code
_entity_poly.pdbx_strand_id
1 'polypeptide(L)'
;MRAILAAVIMLQALITGVPPPDDTPNGYICEGCFNDQSADPCTATGVVQCTGKQNACLSFSGTVSWPGEAGRSHSGKGCTTQDYCKLGIFNVAGTQAYDYALKCAPALKV
;
A
#
# COMPACT_ATOMS: atom_id res chain seq x y z
N MET A 1 -3.27 -14.67 -16.61
CA MET A 1 -3.65 -14.62 -15.17
C MET A 1 -3.81 -13.18 -14.66
N ARG A 2 -2.84 -12.27 -14.83
CA ARG A 2 -2.95 -10.87 -14.36
C ARG A 2 -4.15 -10.08 -14.92
N ALA A 3 -4.48 -10.23 -16.21
CA ALA A 3 -5.61 -9.52 -16.84
C ALA A 3 -6.99 -9.96 -16.32
N ILE A 4 -7.16 -11.26 -16.03
CA ILE A 4 -8.41 -11.80 -15.46
C ILE A 4 -8.57 -11.29 -14.02
N LEU A 5 -7.49 -11.27 -13.24
CA LEU A 5 -7.52 -10.75 -11.87
C LEU A 5 -7.85 -9.25 -11.84
N ALA A 6 -7.28 -8.45 -12.75
CA ALA A 6 -7.60 -7.02 -12.88
C ALA A 6 -9.07 -6.78 -13.30
N ALA A 7 -9.58 -7.56 -14.26
CA ALA A 7 -10.98 -7.45 -14.70
C ALA A 7 -11.97 -7.80 -13.59
N VAL A 8 -11.66 -8.79 -12.74
CA VAL A 8 -12.48 -9.16 -11.59
C VAL A 8 -12.46 -8.07 -10.51
N ILE A 9 -11.30 -7.46 -10.22
CA ILE A 9 -11.19 -6.34 -9.28
C ILE A 9 -11.99 -5.12 -9.77
N MET A 10 -11.90 -4.80 -11.07
CA MET A 10 -12.67 -3.71 -11.68
C MET A 10 -14.19 -3.96 -11.62
N LEU A 11 -14.62 -5.21 -11.84
CA LEU A 11 -16.03 -5.60 -11.70
C LEU A 11 -16.52 -5.51 -10.24
N GLN A 12 -15.66 -5.83 -9.26
CA GLN A 12 -15.95 -5.68 -7.82
C GLN A 12 -16.00 -4.21 -7.35
N ALA A 13 -15.26 -3.30 -7.99
CA ALA A 13 -15.33 -1.87 -7.67
C ALA A 13 -16.69 -1.25 -8.08
N LEU A 14 -17.26 -1.70 -9.21
CA LEU A 14 -18.57 -1.23 -9.70
C LEU A 14 -19.73 -1.55 -8.75
N ILE A 15 -19.64 -2.61 -7.94
CA ILE A 15 -20.66 -3.03 -6.97
C ILE A 15 -20.46 -2.43 -5.56
N THR A 16 -19.25 -1.96 -5.23
CA THR A 16 -18.91 -1.42 -3.90
C THR A 16 -18.93 0.11 -3.83
N GLY A 17 -19.10 0.80 -4.97
CA GLY A 17 -19.13 2.26 -5.03
C GLY A 17 -17.77 2.93 -4.82
N VAL A 18 -16.68 2.16 -4.88
CA VAL A 18 -15.32 2.69 -4.79
C VAL A 18 -14.95 3.32 -6.14
N PRO A 19 -14.60 4.61 -6.19
CA PRO A 19 -14.15 5.23 -7.44
C PRO A 19 -12.86 4.54 -7.92
N PRO A 20 -12.64 4.49 -9.25
CA PRO A 20 -11.42 3.92 -9.79
C PRO A 20 -10.19 4.64 -9.22
N PRO A 21 -9.04 3.94 -9.08
CA PRO A 21 -7.80 4.57 -8.65
C PRO A 21 -7.44 5.74 -9.58
N ASP A 22 -7.04 6.86 -8.98
CA ASP A 22 -6.49 8.01 -9.71
C ASP A 22 -4.99 7.81 -9.87
N ASP A 23 -4.60 7.30 -11.04
CA ASP A 23 -3.22 7.00 -11.41
C ASP A 23 -2.47 8.23 -11.99
N THR A 24 -3.07 9.43 -11.92
CA THR A 24 -2.43 10.66 -12.42
C THR A 24 -1.22 11.00 -11.55
N PRO A 25 0.01 11.10 -12.11
CA PRO A 25 1.19 11.49 -11.35
C PRO A 25 1.00 12.87 -10.70
N ASN A 26 1.29 12.99 -9.41
CA ASN A 26 0.98 14.21 -8.65
C ASN A 26 2.21 15.05 -8.28
N GLY A 27 3.40 14.66 -8.78
CA GLY A 27 4.66 15.35 -8.53
C GLY A 27 5.29 15.08 -7.16
N TYR A 28 4.81 14.07 -6.42
CA TYR A 28 5.48 13.56 -5.23
C TYR A 28 6.21 12.26 -5.52
N ILE A 29 7.30 12.02 -4.79
CA ILE A 29 8.08 10.78 -4.84
C ILE A 29 8.36 10.24 -3.43
N CYS A 30 8.48 8.92 -3.36
CA CYS A 30 8.85 8.18 -2.17
C CYS A 30 9.87 7.09 -2.52
N GLU A 31 10.63 6.62 -1.54
CA GLU A 31 11.38 5.37 -1.70
C GLU A 31 10.43 4.20 -1.95
N GLY A 32 10.83 3.28 -2.83
CA GLY A 32 10.06 2.11 -3.21
C GLY A 32 10.79 0.80 -2.93
N CYS A 33 10.08 -0.14 -2.29
CA CYS A 33 10.43 -1.56 -2.26
C CYS A 33 9.21 -2.39 -1.87
N PHE A 34 9.21 -3.67 -2.22
CA PHE A 34 8.18 -4.63 -1.81
C PHE A 34 8.79 -6.02 -1.69
N ASN A 35 8.45 -6.73 -0.61
CA ASN A 35 8.83 -8.11 -0.34
C ASN A 35 7.63 -8.82 0.31
N ASP A 36 7.26 -9.97 -0.22
CA ASP A 36 6.13 -10.80 0.24
C ASP A 36 6.55 -12.09 0.97
N GLN A 37 7.83 -12.20 1.31
CA GLN A 37 8.42 -13.37 1.98
C GLN A 37 9.12 -13.03 3.29
N SER A 38 9.27 -11.74 3.64
CA SER A 38 9.94 -11.33 4.87
C SER A 38 9.24 -10.15 5.54
N ALA A 39 9.29 -10.14 6.87
CA ALA A 39 8.88 -9.03 7.71
C ALA A 39 10.05 -8.10 8.03
N ASP A 40 11.25 -8.39 7.53
CA ASP A 40 12.39 -7.48 7.66
C ASP A 40 12.17 -6.24 6.78
N PRO A 41 12.47 -5.03 7.26
CA PRO A 41 12.35 -3.82 6.46
C PRO A 41 13.13 -3.94 5.16
N CYS A 42 12.43 -3.81 4.02
CA CYS A 42 13.09 -3.85 2.73
C CYS A 42 13.99 -2.63 2.52
N THR A 43 15.12 -2.86 1.85
CA THR A 43 15.99 -1.78 1.38
C THR A 43 15.39 -1.19 0.11
N ALA A 44 15.30 0.13 0.04
CA ALA A 44 14.78 0.82 -1.13
C ALA A 44 15.66 0.54 -2.36
N THR A 45 15.06 0.09 -3.45
CA THR A 45 15.77 -0.16 -4.72
C THR A 45 15.59 0.97 -5.73
N GLY A 46 14.73 1.94 -5.41
CA GLY A 46 14.48 3.11 -6.24
C GLY A 46 13.43 4.03 -5.63
N VAL A 47 12.91 4.93 -6.46
CA VAL A 47 11.81 5.83 -6.11
C VAL A 47 10.53 5.44 -6.85
N VAL A 48 9.39 5.67 -6.21
CA VAL A 48 8.06 5.54 -6.79
C VAL A 48 7.45 6.93 -6.97
N GLN A 49 6.82 7.16 -8.12
CA GLN A 49 6.03 8.36 -8.36
C GLN A 49 4.65 8.18 -7.74
N CYS A 50 4.27 9.11 -6.88
CA CYS A 50 2.96 9.10 -6.24
C CYS A 50 1.88 9.59 -7.19
N THR A 51 0.66 9.10 -6.99
CA THR A 51 -0.49 9.41 -7.84
C THR A 51 -1.67 9.96 -7.05
N GLY A 52 -2.56 10.66 -7.76
CA GLY A 52 -3.78 11.23 -7.20
C GLY A 52 -3.51 12.05 -5.94
N LYS A 53 -4.11 11.64 -4.82
CA LYS A 53 -4.04 12.36 -3.52
C LYS A 53 -2.90 11.91 -2.60
N GLN A 54 -2.03 11.00 -3.03
CA GLN A 54 -0.95 10.47 -2.20
C GLN A 54 0.11 11.56 -1.92
N ASN A 55 0.33 11.87 -0.65
CA ASN A 55 1.21 12.96 -0.22
C ASN A 55 2.13 12.58 0.96
N ALA A 56 2.17 11.29 1.31
CA ALA A 56 3.02 10.75 2.36
C ALA A 56 3.72 9.47 1.88
N CYS A 57 4.90 9.21 2.41
CA CYS A 57 5.63 7.97 2.23
C CYS A 57 5.36 7.02 3.39
N LEU A 58 5.00 5.79 3.07
CA LEU A 58 4.78 4.69 3.99
C LEU A 58 5.97 3.75 3.99
N SER A 59 6.36 3.26 5.16
CA SER A 59 7.22 2.09 5.32
C SER A 59 6.51 1.11 6.24
N PHE A 60 6.22 -0.08 5.73
CA PHE A 60 5.59 -1.17 6.46
C PHE A 60 6.52 -2.38 6.53
N SER A 61 6.51 -3.08 7.65
CA SER A 61 7.18 -4.37 7.81
C SER A 61 6.46 -5.17 8.89
N GLY A 62 5.95 -6.37 8.58
CA GLY A 62 5.20 -7.19 9.54
C GLY A 62 4.42 -8.31 8.87
N THR A 63 3.59 -9.00 9.63
CA THR A 63 2.72 -10.06 9.11
C THR A 63 1.32 -9.52 8.85
N VAL A 64 0.77 -9.80 7.67
CA VAL A 64 -0.58 -9.41 7.28
C VAL A 64 -1.40 -10.65 6.96
N SER A 65 -2.64 -10.71 7.44
CA SER A 65 -3.62 -11.72 7.03
C SER A 65 -4.82 -11.07 6.37
N TRP A 66 -5.29 -11.68 5.29
CA TRP A 66 -6.52 -11.31 4.58
C TRP A 66 -7.58 -12.41 4.73
N PRO A 67 -8.87 -12.11 4.48
CA PRO A 67 -9.93 -13.08 4.69
C PRO A 67 -9.74 -14.25 3.71
N GLY A 68 -9.69 -15.47 4.24
CA GLY A 68 -9.47 -16.67 3.43
C GLY A 68 -8.00 -16.97 3.09
N GLU A 69 -7.04 -16.17 3.58
CA GLU A 69 -5.61 -16.41 3.37
C GLU A 69 -4.86 -16.45 4.71
N ALA A 70 -3.87 -17.35 4.81
CA ALA A 70 -3.01 -17.41 5.98
C ALA A 70 -2.15 -16.15 6.09
N GLY A 71 -1.82 -15.75 7.32
CA GLY A 71 -0.94 -14.62 7.57
C GLY A 71 0.42 -14.82 6.88
N ARG A 72 0.86 -13.81 6.11
CA ARG A 72 2.16 -13.80 5.44
C ARG A 72 2.96 -12.58 5.84
N SER A 73 4.26 -12.73 5.84
CA SER A 73 5.19 -11.65 6.17
C SER A 73 5.44 -10.78 4.95
N HIS A 74 5.20 -9.49 5.11
CA HIS A 74 5.38 -8.49 4.07
C HIS A 74 6.22 -7.32 4.58
N SER A 75 7.03 -6.76 3.71
CA SER A 75 7.63 -5.45 3.91
C SER A 75 7.57 -4.62 2.65
N GLY A 76 7.40 -3.32 2.81
CA GLY A 76 7.21 -2.43 1.68
C GLY A 76 7.43 -0.97 2.01
N LYS A 77 7.83 -0.21 1.01
CA LYS A 77 7.86 1.25 1.00
C LYS A 77 7.10 1.77 -0.21
N GLY A 78 6.34 2.84 -0.03
CA GLY A 78 5.60 3.44 -1.14
C GLY A 78 4.82 4.68 -0.75
N CYS A 79 3.93 5.10 -1.64
CA CYS A 79 3.11 6.29 -1.48
C CYS A 79 1.79 5.98 -0.77
N THR A 80 1.33 6.89 0.07
CA THR A 80 0.05 6.84 0.77
C THR A 80 -0.48 8.25 1.04
N THR A 81 -1.63 8.37 1.69
CA THR A 81 -2.17 9.65 2.16
C THR A 81 -1.83 9.88 3.64
N GLN A 82 -1.72 11.14 4.04
CA GLN A 82 -1.53 11.49 5.46
C GLN A 82 -2.63 10.91 6.37
N ASP A 83 -3.86 10.79 5.87
CA ASP A 83 -4.99 10.27 6.63
C ASP A 83 -4.84 8.77 6.90
N TYR A 84 -4.34 8.01 5.93
CA TYR A 84 -3.99 6.61 6.15
C TYR A 84 -2.95 6.45 7.25
N CYS A 85 -1.94 7.32 7.27
CA CYS A 85 -0.91 7.32 8.31
C CYS A 85 -1.46 7.62 9.71
N LYS A 86 -2.53 8.40 9.83
CA LYS A 86 -3.19 8.69 11.12
C LYS A 86 -4.09 7.55 11.57
N LEU A 87 -4.81 6.92 10.63
CA LEU A 87 -5.68 5.79 10.92
C LEU A 87 -4.89 4.51 11.20
N GLY A 88 -3.73 4.34 10.56
CA GLY A 88 -2.92 3.14 10.68
C GLY A 88 -3.50 1.93 9.96
N ILE A 89 -2.72 0.84 9.90
CA ILE A 89 -3.04 -0.36 9.11
C ILE A 89 -4.26 -1.14 9.63
N PHE A 90 -4.63 -0.95 10.90
CA PHE A 90 -5.76 -1.63 11.55
C PHE A 90 -7.14 -1.27 10.99
N ASN A 91 -7.25 -0.14 10.29
CA ASN A 91 -8.52 0.35 9.75
C ASN A 91 -8.78 -0.10 8.31
N VAL A 92 -7.92 -0.94 7.73
CA VAL A 92 -8.14 -1.53 6.41
C VAL A 92 -9.08 -2.72 6.55
N ALA A 93 -10.29 -2.59 5.99
CA ALA A 93 -11.31 -3.63 6.06
C ALA A 93 -10.78 -5.00 5.58
N GLY A 94 -11.02 -6.04 6.37
CA GLY A 94 -10.58 -7.41 6.07
C GLY A 94 -9.07 -7.66 6.28
N THR A 95 -8.28 -6.67 6.65
CA THR A 95 -6.84 -6.83 6.88
C THR A 95 -6.54 -6.85 8.37
N GLN A 96 -5.78 -7.84 8.82
CA GLN A 96 -5.22 -7.86 10.17
C GLN A 96 -3.70 -7.85 10.08
N ALA A 97 -3.04 -7.00 10.86
CA ALA A 97 -1.59 -6.90 10.92
C ALA A 97 -1.08 -7.32 12.30
N TYR A 98 -0.02 -8.11 12.32
CA TYR A 98 0.64 -8.64 13.52
C TYR A 98 2.13 -8.32 13.46
N ASP A 99 2.74 -8.14 14.63
CA ASP A 99 4.20 -7.92 14.80
C ASP A 99 4.78 -6.95 13.78
N TYR A 100 4.11 -5.79 13.62
CA TYR A 100 4.40 -4.88 12.53
C TYR A 100 5.00 -3.55 13.00
N ALA A 101 5.77 -2.94 12.11
CA ALA A 101 6.21 -1.55 12.20
C ALA A 101 5.62 -0.77 11.01
N LEU A 102 5.01 0.37 11.32
CA LEU A 102 4.48 1.32 10.35
C LEU A 102 5.17 2.66 10.60
N LYS A 103 5.85 3.20 9.58
CA LYS A 103 6.43 4.54 9.62
C LYS A 103 5.86 5.37 8.49
N CYS A 104 5.57 6.62 8.80
CA CYS A 104 5.12 7.59 7.82
C CYS A 104 6.02 8.82 7.84
N ALA A 105 6.30 9.35 6.65
CA ALA A 105 7.00 10.61 6.44
C ALA A 105 6.27 11.42 5.36
N PRO A 106 6.39 12.76 5.34
CA PRO A 106 5.93 13.56 4.21
C PRO A 106 6.62 13.12 2.91
N ALA A 107 5.87 13.10 1.80
CA ALA A 107 6.46 12.78 0.50
C ALA A 107 7.31 13.95 -0.04
N LEU A 108 8.35 13.62 -0.81
CA LEU A 108 9.23 14.62 -1.42
C LEU A 108 8.58 15.13 -2.70
N LYS A 109 8.54 16.45 -2.88
CA LYS A 109 8.02 17.06 -4.10
C LYS A 109 9.14 17.20 -5.13
N VAL A 110 8.85 16.84 -6.38
CA VAL A 110 9.72 17.03 -7.56
C VAL A 110 9.22 18.16 -8.45
#